data_AF-K7LID6-F1
#
_entry.id   AF-K7LID6-F1
#
_cell.length_a   1.000
_cell.length_b   1.000
_cell.length_c   1.000
_cell.angle_alpha   90.00
_cell.angle_beta   90.00
_cell.angle_gamma   90.00
#
_symmetry.space_group_name_H-M   'P 1'
#
loop_
_entity.id
_entity.type
_entity.pdbx_description
1 polymer ?
#
loop_
_entity_poly.entity_id
_entity_poly.type
_entity_poly.pdbx_seq_one_letter_code
_entity_poly.pdbx_strand_id
1 'polypeptide(L)'
;MLVGEGSNLNSSTPNLSIREAMVTNILLGKNDNVEGVCTFFGMKFYAPSVILTTGTFMSGKIWVGRTSMPAGRVGESASLGLTKNLQRLGFETDRLKNGTPA
;
A
#
# COMPACT_ATOMS: atom_id res chain seq x y z
N MET A 1 4.10 4.20 -1.84
CA MET A 1 5.12 4.22 -0.78
C MET A 1 6.12 5.31 -1.13
N LEU A 2 6.44 6.20 -0.18
CA LEU A 2 7.60 7.08 -0.30
C LEU A 2 8.76 6.36 0.38
N VAL A 3 9.78 6.00 -0.39
CA VAL A 3 11.01 5.39 0.16
C VAL A 3 12.11 6.42 0.01
N GLY A 4 12.64 6.90 1.14
CA GLY A 4 13.85 7.70 1.15
C GLY A 4 15.07 6.79 1.05
N GLU A 5 15.65 6.69 -0.15
CA GLU A 5 17.08 6.82 -0.47
C GLU A 5 17.31 6.50 -1.97
N GLY A 6 17.95 7.43 -2.69
CA GLY A 6 18.59 7.18 -3.99
C GLY A 6 17.85 7.63 -5.27
N SER A 7 18.15 8.86 -5.72
CA SER A 7 17.93 9.49 -7.05
C SER A 7 16.50 9.92 -7.46
N ASN A 8 16.42 11.20 -7.81
CA ASN A 8 15.26 12.10 -7.82
C ASN A 8 14.32 11.92 -9.04
N LEU A 9 13.03 11.74 -8.79
CA LEU A 9 11.97 12.01 -9.79
C LEU A 9 11.28 13.38 -9.55
N ASN A 10 11.76 14.17 -8.59
CA ASN A 10 11.32 15.56 -8.41
C ASN A 10 12.51 16.44 -8.00
N SER A 11 12.90 17.39 -8.85
CA SER A 11 13.97 18.35 -8.55
C SER A 11 13.61 19.31 -7.41
N SER A 12 12.33 19.43 -7.05
CA SER A 12 11.87 20.41 -6.05
C SER A 12 11.93 19.92 -4.60
N THR A 13 12.25 18.65 -4.33
CA THR A 13 12.23 18.10 -2.96
C THR A 13 13.42 17.18 -2.72
N PRO A 14 14.52 17.69 -2.14
CA PRO A 14 15.67 16.87 -1.77
C PRO A 14 15.28 15.70 -0.87
N ASN A 15 15.99 14.57 -1.00
CA ASN A 15 15.80 13.33 -0.24
C ASN A 15 14.47 12.58 -0.50
N LEU A 16 13.73 12.96 -1.56
CA LEU A 16 12.52 12.26 -1.98
C LEU A 16 12.79 11.37 -3.19
N SER A 17 12.60 10.06 -3.03
CA SER A 17 12.58 9.12 -4.16
C SER A 17 11.17 8.57 -4.34
N ILE A 18 10.71 8.55 -5.59
CA ILE A 18 9.40 8.03 -5.98
C ILE A 18 9.64 6.71 -6.72
N ARG A 19 8.91 5.68 -6.31
CA ARG A 19 8.96 4.34 -6.91
C ARG A 19 7.55 3.85 -7.17
N GLU A 20 7.28 3.46 -8.41
CA GLU A 20 6.05 2.76 -8.76
C GLU A 20 6.20 1.28 -8.41
N ALA A 21 5.49 0.84 -7.37
CA ALA A 21 5.42 -0.56 -6.97
C ALA A 21 4.22 -0.80 -6.05
N MET A 22 3.66 -2.01 -6.11
CA MET A 22 2.66 -2.47 -5.13
C MET A 22 3.37 -3.10 -3.93
N VAL A 23 3.18 -2.54 -2.73
CA VAL A 23 3.67 -3.13 -1.48
C VAL A 23 2.72 -4.24 -1.03
N THR A 24 3.27 -5.40 -0.68
CA THR A 24 2.49 -6.57 -0.22
C THR A 24 2.78 -6.95 1.21
N ASN A 25 3.95 -6.58 1.75
CA ASN A 25 4.35 -6.95 3.11
C ASN A 25 5.15 -5.84 3.79
N ILE A 26 4.93 -5.68 5.09
CA ILE A 26 5.86 -5.01 6.00
C ILE A 26 6.93 -6.03 6.41
N LEU A 27 8.19 -5.61 6.40
CA LEU A 27 9.32 -6.38 6.93
C LEU A 27 9.51 -6.01 8.39
N LEU A 28 9.50 -7.02 9.25
CA LEU A 28 9.77 -6.87 10.68
C LEU A 28 11.10 -7.54 11.02
N GLY A 29 11.87 -6.85 11.85
CA GLY A 29 13.13 -7.31 12.42
C GLY A 29 12.96 -7.86 13.83
N LYS A 30 14.03 -7.71 14.63
CA LYS A 30 14.02 -8.07 16.05
C LYS A 30 13.01 -7.21 16.82
N ASN A 31 12.31 -7.84 17.77
CA ASN A 31 11.31 -7.19 18.64
C ASN A 31 10.20 -6.47 17.85
N ASP A 32 9.76 -7.04 16.72
CA ASP A 32 8.72 -6.50 15.85
C ASP A 32 8.98 -5.08 15.31
N ASN A 33 10.24 -4.64 15.31
CA ASN A 33 10.63 -3.36 14.72
C ASN A 33 10.45 -3.39 13.21
N VAL A 34 9.90 -2.32 12.64
CA VAL A 34 9.80 -2.16 11.19
C VAL A 34 11.19 -2.01 10.59
N GLU A 35 11.52 -2.86 9.60
CA GLU A 35 12.77 -2.79 8.83
C GLU A 35 12.55 -2.27 7.40
N GLY A 36 11.30 -2.25 6.92
CA GLY A 36 10.98 -1.82 5.57
C GLY A 36 9.76 -2.52 4.99
N VAL A 37 9.75 -2.72 3.67
CA VAL A 37 8.66 -3.42 2.96
C VAL A 37 9.16 -4.36 1.87
N CYS A 38 8.29 -5.28 1.47
CA CYS A 38 8.43 -6.09 0.27
C CYS A 38 7.34 -5.72 -0.75
N THR A 39 7.71 -5.64 -2.03
CA THR A 39 6.77 -5.40 -3.13
C THR A 39 6.27 -6.71 -3.74
N PHE A 40 5.25 -6.60 -4.59
CA PHE A 40 4.64 -7.72 -5.31
C PHE A 40 5.67 -8.55 -6.10
N PHE A 41 6.68 -7.91 -6.70
CA PHE A 41 7.76 -8.58 -7.43
C PHE A 41 8.91 -9.06 -6.53
N GLY A 42 8.73 -9.05 -5.20
CA GLY A 42 9.74 -9.53 -4.24
C GLY A 42 10.87 -8.55 -3.94
N MET A 43 10.82 -7.32 -4.46
CA MET A 43 11.83 -6.30 -4.14
C MET A 43 11.66 -5.83 -2.70
N LYS A 44 12.77 -5.71 -1.97
CA LYS A 44 12.79 -5.22 -0.60
C LYS A 44 13.33 -3.79 -0.55
N PHE A 45 12.62 -2.93 0.15
CA PHE A 45 13.04 -1.56 0.44
C PHE A 45 13.16 -1.41 1.94
N TYR A 46 14.36 -1.11 2.43
CA TYR A 46 14.63 -0.98 3.85
C TYR A 46 14.42 0.47 4.30
N ALA A 47 13.80 0.65 5.45
CA ALA A 47 13.58 1.95 6.06
C ALA A 47 13.37 1.78 7.57
N PRO A 48 13.87 2.71 8.41
CA PRO A 48 13.65 2.67 9.85
C PRO A 48 12.19 2.94 10.24
N SER A 49 11.36 3.39 9.30
CA SER A 49 9.94 3.69 9.51
C SER A 49 9.19 3.54 8.20
N VAL A 50 7.93 3.09 8.28
CA VAL A 50 7.04 2.92 7.11
C VAL A 50 5.71 3.60 7.41
N ILE A 51 5.26 4.46 6.50
CA ILE A 51 3.96 5.12 6.56
C ILE A 51 3.04 4.50 5.50
N LEU A 52 1.89 4.00 5.93
CA LEU A 52 0.88 3.40 5.05
C LEU A 52 -0.22 4.41 4.72
N THR A 53 -0.37 4.74 3.44
CA THR A 53 -1.37 5.71 2.92
C THR A 53 -2.18 5.13 1.76
N THR A 54 -2.65 3.89 1.91
CA THR A 54 -3.24 3.11 0.81
C THR A 54 -4.59 3.62 0.31
N GLY A 55 -5.24 4.55 1.02
CA GLY A 55 -6.56 5.07 0.66
C GLY A 55 -7.57 3.94 0.40
N THR A 56 -8.29 4.02 -0.71
CA THR A 56 -9.33 3.08 -1.12
C THR A 56 -8.80 1.82 -1.82
N PHE A 57 -7.48 1.67 -1.96
CA PHE A 57 -6.88 0.58 -2.76
C PHE A 57 -6.78 -0.76 -2.02
N MET A 58 -6.63 -0.77 -0.70
CA MET A 58 -6.43 -2.01 0.06
C MET A 58 -7.66 -2.90 0.03
N SER A 59 -7.57 -4.05 -0.65
CA SER A 59 -8.71 -4.97 -0.87
C SER A 59 -9.97 -4.23 -1.37
N GLY A 60 -9.75 -3.16 -2.15
CA GLY A 60 -10.75 -2.25 -2.68
C GLY A 60 -11.77 -2.98 -3.56
N LYS A 61 -13.02 -2.52 -3.51
CA LYS A 61 -14.11 -3.10 -4.29
C LYS A 61 -15.10 -2.02 -4.66
N ILE A 62 -15.32 -1.85 -5.96
CA ILE A 62 -16.34 -0.94 -6.48
C ILE A 62 -17.65 -1.70 -6.61
N TRP A 63 -18.74 -0.99 -6.31
CA TRP A 63 -20.09 -1.49 -6.44
C TRP A 63 -20.83 -0.59 -7.43
N VAL A 64 -21.36 -1.18 -8.51
CA VAL A 64 -22.20 -0.50 -9.50
C VAL A 64 -23.53 -1.24 -9.55
N GLY A 65 -24.55 -0.67 -8.92
CA GLY A 65 -25.81 -1.37 -8.68
C GLY A 65 -25.58 -2.67 -7.88
N ARG A 66 -25.92 -3.81 -8.49
CA ARG A 66 -25.71 -5.15 -7.91
C ARG A 66 -24.40 -5.81 -8.33
N THR A 67 -23.68 -5.19 -9.28
CA THR A 67 -22.40 -5.70 -9.76
C THR A 67 -21.28 -5.15 -8.90
N SER A 68 -20.22 -5.94 -8.76
CA SER A 68 -19.04 -5.49 -8.05
C SER A 68 -17.77 -6.06 -8.67
N MET A 69 -16.68 -5.32 -8.53
CA MET A 69 -15.38 -5.72 -9.07
C MET A 69 -14.25 -5.25 -8.13
N PRO A 70 -13.12 -6.00 -8.03
CA PRO A 70 -11.94 -5.55 -7.31
C PRO A 70 -11.37 -4.31 -7.98
N ALA A 71 -11.32 -3.20 -7.26
CA ALA A 71 -10.80 -1.93 -7.76
C ALA A 71 -10.51 -0.99 -6.59
N GLY A 72 -9.41 -0.24 -6.66
CA GLY A 72 -9.12 0.83 -5.71
C GLY A 72 -9.88 2.11 -6.04
N ARG A 73 -9.93 2.43 -7.33
CA ARG A 73 -10.68 3.52 -7.97
C ARG A 73 -11.22 3.04 -9.30
N VAL A 74 -12.18 3.75 -9.90
CA VAL A 74 -12.72 3.37 -11.21
C VAL A 74 -11.57 3.33 -12.22
N GLY A 75 -11.38 2.19 -12.89
CA GLY A 75 -10.27 1.99 -13.83
C GLY A 75 -8.93 1.57 -13.21
N GLU A 76 -8.81 1.53 -11.88
CA GLU A 76 -7.57 1.18 -11.18
C GLU A 76 -7.72 -0.10 -10.34
N SER A 77 -6.75 -1.01 -10.46
CA SER A 77 -6.76 -2.28 -9.74
C SER A 77 -6.68 -2.10 -8.22
N ALA A 78 -7.32 -2.99 -7.47
CA ALA A 78 -7.14 -3.05 -6.03
C ALA A 78 -5.73 -3.54 -5.68
N SER A 79 -5.15 -3.00 -4.60
CA SER A 79 -3.94 -3.57 -4.00
C SER A 79 -4.29 -4.82 -3.19
N LEU A 80 -3.53 -5.87 -3.39
CA LEU A 80 -3.70 -7.17 -2.75
C LEU A 80 -2.46 -7.51 -1.92
N GLY A 81 -2.60 -8.41 -0.95
CA GLY A 81 -1.49 -8.89 -0.12
C GLY A 81 -1.33 -8.09 1.18
N LEU A 82 -1.25 -6.77 1.13
CA LEU A 82 -0.96 -5.96 2.33
C LEU A 82 -2.00 -6.13 3.45
N THR A 83 -3.30 -6.22 3.12
CA THR A 83 -4.36 -6.50 4.12
C THR A 83 -4.10 -7.81 4.85
N LYS A 84 -3.80 -8.89 4.11
CA LYS A 84 -3.50 -10.21 4.69
C LYS A 84 -2.22 -10.18 5.52
N ASN A 85 -1.23 -9.40 5.09
CA ASN A 85 0.00 -9.22 5.85
C ASN A 85 -0.26 -8.51 7.18
N LEU A 86 -1.03 -7.42 7.20
CA LEU A 86 -1.43 -6.74 8.45
C LEU A 86 -2.21 -7.66 9.39
N GLN A 87 -3.17 -8.42 8.87
CA GLN A 87 -3.89 -9.43 9.66
C GLN A 87 -2.94 -10.46 10.29
N ARG A 88 -1.96 -10.95 9.52
CA ARG A 88 -0.93 -11.88 10.03
C ARG A 88 -0.05 -11.26 11.11
N LEU A 89 0.14 -9.94 11.08
CA LEU A 89 0.86 -9.18 12.09
C LEU A 89 -0.01 -8.83 13.32
N GLY A 90 -1.26 -9.29 13.36
CA GLY A 90 -2.16 -9.08 14.51
C GLY A 90 -3.02 -7.82 14.43
N PHE A 91 -3.03 -7.10 13.32
CA PHE A 91 -3.94 -5.96 13.14
C PHE A 91 -5.35 -6.42 12.78
N GLU A 92 -6.34 -5.81 13.42
CA GLU A 92 -7.74 -5.92 13.00
C GLU A 92 -7.97 -5.11 11.72
N THR A 93 -8.84 -5.61 10.84
CA THR A 93 -9.19 -4.95 9.58
C THR A 93 -10.68 -5.01 9.36
N ASP A 94 -11.28 -3.90 8.94
CA ASP A 94 -12.69 -3.83 8.57
C ASP A 94 -12.85 -3.16 7.18
N ARG A 95 -14.09 -3.10 6.67
CA ARG A 95 -14.43 -2.52 5.38
C ARG A 95 -15.35 -1.32 5.53
N LEU A 96 -14.85 -0.15 5.13
CA LEU A 96 -15.68 1.02 4.89
C LEU A 96 -16.17 1.04 3.44
N LYS A 97 -17.41 1.50 3.22
CA LYS A 97 -17.96 1.79 1.89
C LYS A 97 -18.38 3.25 1.82
N ASN A 98 -17.84 3.96 0.84
CA ASN A 98 -18.24 5.31 0.45
C ASN A 98 -18.80 5.29 -0.99
N GLY A 99 -19.68 6.24 -1.28
CA GLY A 99 -20.22 6.46 -2.62
C GLY A 99 -19.69 7.74 -3.23
N THR A 100 -19.68 7.80 -4.56
CA THR A 100 -19.42 9.02 -5.32
C THR A 100 -20.62 9.26 -6.23
N PRO A 101 -21.21 10.47 -6.26
CA PRO A 101 -22.25 10.81 -7.23
C PRO A 101 -21.76 10.66 -8.67
N ALA A 102 -22.73 10.59 -9.60
CA ALA A 102 -22.44 10.72 -11.03
C ALA A 102 -22.05 12.16 -11.39
#